data_AF-A0A4Q5RE73-F1
#
_entry.id   AF-A0A4Q5RE73-F1
#
_cell.length_a   1.000
_cell.length_b   1.000
_cell.length_c   1.000
_cell.angle_alpha   90.00
_cell.angle_beta   90.00
_cell.angle_gamma   90.00
#
_symmetry.space_group_name_H-M   'P 1'
#
loop_
_entity.id
_entity.type
_entity.pdbx_description
1 polymer ?
#
loop_
_entity_poly.entity_id
_entity_poly.type
_entity_poly.pdbx_seq_one_letter_code
_entity_poly.pdbx_strand_id
1 'polypeptide(L)'
;MCMEQLLLADSPPHLRLTVSRAASAPGVALLQHTIYGTYGPQYSHTGQAEKVGQITDPYFFDLWVGTELAGTYCLSERLVHTPAGPVPGYYGRYLAVAATHRGHGYGHRLKQEAVRYIERTRPAPQVFYSCIESANARSLRISAQAGFRPLAQLEALVFGRLYPRADARFGQLAAEEMPALRARLAAA
;
A
#
# COMPACT_ATOMS: atom_id res chain seq x y z
N MET A 1 3.41 20.40 6.14
CA MET A 1 3.29 19.03 6.67
C MET A 1 4.61 18.66 7.33
N CYS A 2 4.58 18.11 8.54
CA CYS A 2 5.79 17.76 9.28
C CYS A 2 6.26 16.35 8.86
N MET A 3 7.50 16.24 8.39
CA MET A 3 8.15 14.95 8.11
C MET A 3 8.85 14.51 9.39
N GLU A 4 8.52 13.31 9.89
CA GLU A 4 9.18 12.74 11.06
C GLU A 4 10.35 11.86 10.61
N GLN A 5 11.50 12.00 11.25
CA GLN A 5 12.67 11.16 10.99
C GLN A 5 12.90 10.23 12.17
N LEU A 6 13.12 8.95 11.87
CA LEU A 6 13.38 7.91 12.84
C LEU A 6 14.74 7.29 12.52
N LEU A 7 15.65 7.35 13.50
CA LEU A 7 16.89 6.60 13.45
C LEU A 7 16.60 5.17 13.90
N LEU A 8 17.05 4.21 13.11
CA LEU A 8 16.88 2.80 13.41
C LEU A 8 18.01 2.38 14.35
N ALA A 9 17.71 2.25 15.65
CA ALA A 9 18.70 2.01 16.70
C ALA A 9 19.59 0.78 16.45
N ASP A 10 19.05 -0.25 15.78
CA ASP A 10 19.75 -1.51 15.48
C ASP A 10 20.20 -1.60 14.01
N SER A 11 20.58 -0.47 13.40
CA SER A 11 21.02 -0.41 12.00
C SER A 11 22.45 0.08 11.87
N PRO A 12 23.13 -0.23 10.74
CA PRO A 12 24.30 0.52 10.33
C PRO A 12 24.05 2.04 10.44
N PRO A 13 25.04 2.86 10.79
CA PRO A 13 24.88 4.28 11.12
C PRO A 13 24.32 5.15 9.99
N HIS A 14 24.13 4.58 8.80
CA HIS A 14 23.62 5.24 7.60
C HIS A 14 22.16 4.89 7.26
N LEU A 15 21.48 4.02 8.04
CA LEU A 15 20.09 3.65 7.76
C LEU A 15 19.11 4.57 8.50
N ARG A 16 18.28 5.28 7.74
CA ARG A 16 17.27 6.23 8.26
C ARG A 16 15.90 5.90 7.71
N LEU A 17 14.88 5.95 8.55
CA LEU A 17 13.49 5.88 8.13
C LEU A 17 12.86 7.27 8.22
N THR A 18 12.06 7.66 7.23
CA THR A 18 11.26 8.89 7.28
C THR A 18 9.78 8.56 7.12
N VAL A 19 8.93 9.24 7.88
CA VAL A 19 7.48 9.08 7.83
C VAL A 19 6.83 10.39 7.39
N SER A 20 5.90 10.30 6.44
CA SER A 20 5.20 11.46 5.87
C SER A 20 3.75 11.13 5.49
N ARG A 21 2.88 12.13 5.50
CA ARG A 21 1.50 12.03 4.97
C ARG A 21 1.42 12.27 3.46
N ALA A 22 2.55 12.48 2.81
CA ALA A 22 2.66 12.64 1.36
C ALA A 22 3.84 11.83 0.82
N ALA A 23 3.69 11.28 -0.38
CA ALA A 23 4.75 10.55 -1.06
C ALA A 23 5.94 11.50 -1.35
N SER A 24 7.15 11.04 -1.10
CA SER A 24 8.35 11.78 -1.51
C SER A 24 8.55 11.67 -3.03
N ALA A 25 9.16 12.69 -3.65
CA ALA A 25 9.50 12.62 -5.07
C ALA A 25 10.37 11.40 -5.42
N PRO A 26 11.41 11.05 -4.62
CA PRO A 26 12.17 9.81 -4.83
C PRO A 26 11.32 8.54 -4.66
N GLY A 27 10.37 8.53 -3.71
CA GLY A 27 9.42 7.43 -3.53
C GLY A 27 8.53 7.23 -4.75
N VAL A 28 7.98 8.32 -5.30
CA VAL A 28 7.19 8.27 -6.54
C VAL A 28 8.02 7.75 -7.71
N ALA A 29 9.25 8.24 -7.87
CA ALA A 29 10.16 7.78 -8.92
C ALA A 29 10.46 6.28 -8.79
N LEU A 30 10.73 5.79 -7.57
CA LEU A 30 10.91 4.36 -7.31
C LEU A 30 9.68 3.55 -7.71
N LEU A 31 8.47 4.02 -7.36
CA LEU A 31 7.22 3.32 -7.69
C LEU A 31 6.96 3.25 -9.21
N GLN A 32 7.34 4.28 -9.96
CA GLN A 32 7.22 4.30 -11.44
C GLN A 32 8.09 3.24 -12.11
N HIS A 33 9.23 2.90 -11.51
CA HIS A 33 10.15 1.88 -12.00
C HIS A 33 9.99 0.51 -11.33
N THR A 34 8.99 0.36 -10.46
CA THR A 34 8.74 -0.89 -9.75
C THR A 34 7.90 -1.84 -10.60
N ILE A 35 8.45 -3.04 -10.81
CA ILE A 35 7.72 -4.18 -11.38
C ILE A 35 7.24 -5.05 -10.23
N TYR A 36 5.94 -5.30 -10.19
CA TYR A 36 5.27 -6.18 -9.24
C TYR A 36 5.11 -7.57 -9.86
N GLY A 37 5.11 -8.59 -8.99
CA GLY A 37 5.12 -10.00 -9.39
C GLY A 37 6.49 -10.65 -9.15
N THR A 38 6.50 -11.97 -8.99
CA THR A 38 7.75 -12.76 -8.87
C THR A 38 7.72 -13.89 -9.89
N TYR A 39 6.66 -14.69 -9.86
CA TYR A 39 6.35 -15.74 -10.84
C TYR A 39 4.99 -15.43 -11.47
N GLY A 40 4.84 -15.65 -12.78
CA GLY A 40 3.59 -15.34 -13.50
C GLY A 40 3.51 -13.89 -14.01
N PRO A 41 2.30 -13.30 -14.09
CA PRO A 41 2.10 -11.94 -14.60
C PRO A 41 2.94 -10.92 -13.84
N GLN A 42 3.72 -10.15 -14.60
CA GLN A 42 4.44 -9.00 -14.09
C GLN A 42 3.76 -7.74 -14.60
N TYR A 43 3.60 -6.76 -13.73
CA TYR A 43 3.00 -5.49 -14.11
C TYR A 43 3.70 -4.34 -13.42
N SER A 44 3.58 -3.18 -14.06
CA SER A 44 3.88 -1.91 -13.43
C SER A 44 2.58 -1.14 -13.24
N HIS A 45 2.62 -0.30 -12.22
CA HIS A 45 1.54 0.57 -11.86
C HIS A 45 1.64 1.84 -12.74
N THR A 46 0.61 2.17 -13.53
CA THR A 46 0.60 3.37 -14.39
C THR A 46 -0.08 4.57 -13.72
N GLY A 47 0.38 5.79 -14.02
CA GLY A 47 -0.20 7.03 -13.48
C GLY A 47 0.10 7.29 -12.00
N GLN A 48 1.23 6.79 -11.49
CA GLN A 48 1.50 6.89 -10.05
C GLN A 48 1.70 8.32 -9.55
N ALA A 49 2.25 9.21 -10.38
CA ALA A 49 2.40 10.62 -10.05
C ALA A 49 1.08 11.27 -9.57
N GLU A 50 -0.04 10.88 -10.18
CA GLU A 50 -1.37 11.36 -9.79
C GLU A 50 -1.99 10.47 -8.69
N LYS A 51 -1.91 9.14 -8.84
CA LYS A 51 -2.61 8.18 -7.97
C LYS A 51 -2.08 8.15 -6.53
N VAL A 52 -0.80 8.46 -6.28
CA VAL A 52 -0.29 8.57 -4.90
C VAL A 52 -0.90 9.74 -4.13
N GLY A 53 -1.35 10.80 -4.81
CA GLY A 53 -2.04 11.93 -4.18
C GLY A 53 -3.49 11.61 -3.81
N GLN A 54 -4.06 10.54 -4.35
CA GLN A 54 -5.47 10.14 -4.16
C GLN A 54 -5.64 9.07 -3.07
N ILE A 55 -4.56 8.71 -2.37
CA ILE A 55 -4.63 7.71 -1.30
C ILE A 55 -5.34 8.34 -0.10
N THR A 56 -6.36 7.66 0.40
CA THR A 56 -7.01 8.02 1.66
C THR A 56 -6.03 7.87 2.82
N ASP A 57 -5.85 8.95 3.57
CA ASP A 57 -5.10 9.03 4.84
C ASP A 57 -3.78 8.23 4.86
N PRO A 58 -2.82 8.55 3.99
CA PRO A 58 -1.63 7.74 3.83
C PRO A 58 -0.55 8.02 4.88
N TYR A 59 0.22 7.01 5.22
CA TYR A 59 1.56 7.12 5.81
C TYR A 59 2.54 6.52 4.83
N PHE A 60 3.45 7.33 4.33
CA PHE A 60 4.59 6.92 3.53
C PHE A 60 5.81 6.74 4.42
N PHE A 61 6.43 5.58 4.30
CA PHE A 61 7.63 5.18 5.00
C PHE A 61 8.73 5.01 3.97
N ASP A 62 9.74 5.87 4.02
CA ASP A 62 10.88 5.84 3.11
C ASP A 62 12.13 5.42 3.88
N LEU A 63 12.80 4.37 3.39
CA LEU A 63 14.05 3.88 3.94
C LEU A 63 15.21 4.43 3.14
N TRP A 64 16.13 5.09 3.82
CA TRP A 64 17.31 5.72 3.26
C TRP A 64 18.56 5.00 3.71
N VAL A 65 19.49 4.82 2.77
CA VAL A 65 20.87 4.34 2.99
C VAL A 65 21.78 5.51 2.62
N GLY A 66 22.26 6.23 3.62
CA GLY A 66 22.92 7.53 3.41
C GLY A 66 21.94 8.53 2.79
N THR A 67 22.23 8.96 1.56
CA THR A 67 21.38 9.87 0.77
C THR A 67 20.50 9.16 -0.26
N GLU A 68 20.67 7.84 -0.44
CA GLU A 68 19.94 7.06 -1.44
C GLU A 68 18.65 6.47 -0.86
N LEU A 69 17.57 6.54 -1.63
CA LEU A 69 16.31 5.88 -1.27
C LEU A 69 16.42 4.39 -1.57
N ALA A 70 16.44 3.58 -0.52
CA ALA A 70 16.52 2.13 -0.62
C ALA A 70 15.16 1.45 -0.81
N GLY A 71 14.08 2.04 -0.30
CA GLY A 71 12.74 1.53 -0.49
C GLY A 71 11.65 2.45 0.06
N THR A 72 10.42 2.17 -0.34
CA THR A 72 9.22 2.87 0.15
C THR A 72 8.12 1.87 0.50
N TYR A 73 7.27 2.24 1.44
CA TYR A 73 6.07 1.50 1.80
C TYR A 73 4.97 2.47 2.23
N CYS A 74 3.72 2.17 1.90
CA CYS A 74 2.59 3.01 2.28
C CYS A 74 1.54 2.22 3.07
N LEU A 75 1.11 2.77 4.21
CA LEU A 75 -0.08 2.34 4.93
C LEU A 75 -1.19 3.39 4.71
N SER A 76 -2.32 2.97 4.14
CA SER A 76 -3.52 3.81 3.99
C SER A 76 -4.45 3.53 5.16
N GLU A 77 -4.67 4.54 6.00
CA GLU A 77 -5.60 4.45 7.13
C GLU A 77 -7.05 4.50 6.62
N ARG A 78 -7.87 3.58 7.13
CA ARG A 78 -9.25 3.36 6.72
C ARG A 78 -10.07 2.91 7.90
N LEU A 79 -11.37 3.20 7.90
CA LEU A 79 -12.27 2.58 8.87
C LEU A 79 -12.59 1.15 8.41
N VAL A 80 -12.35 0.16 9.27
CA VAL A 80 -12.68 -1.25 9.02
C VAL A 80 -13.80 -1.67 9.96
N HIS A 81 -14.88 -2.17 9.40
CA HIS A 81 -16.01 -2.68 10.18
C HIS A 81 -15.75 -4.11 10.61
N THR A 82 -15.86 -4.36 11.92
CA THR A 82 -15.76 -5.69 12.53
C THR A 82 -17.04 -6.01 13.30
N PRO A 83 -17.30 -7.27 13.67
CA PRO A 83 -18.43 -7.62 14.54
C PRO A 83 -18.44 -6.88 15.90
N ALA A 84 -17.26 -6.45 16.38
CA ALA A 84 -17.13 -5.69 17.63
C ALA A 84 -17.26 -4.16 17.44
N GLY A 85 -17.49 -3.70 16.21
CA GLY A 85 -17.57 -2.28 15.86
C GLY A 85 -16.48 -1.84 14.86
N PRO A 86 -16.52 -0.58 14.42
CA PRO A 86 -15.52 -0.02 13.52
C PRO A 86 -14.19 0.21 14.25
N VAL A 87 -13.08 -0.16 13.62
CA VAL A 87 -11.72 0.06 14.12
C VAL A 87 -10.84 0.68 13.03
N PRO A 88 -9.78 1.44 13.39
CA PRO A 88 -8.77 1.86 12.43
C PRO A 88 -8.10 0.64 11.77
N GLY A 89 -8.06 0.66 10.44
CA GLY A 89 -7.39 -0.32 9.62
C GLY A 89 -6.31 0.32 8.76
N TYR A 90 -5.15 -0.32 8.71
CA TYR A 90 -3.99 0.16 7.96
C TYR A 90 -3.74 -0.77 6.77
N TYR A 91 -4.20 -0.32 5.60
CA TYR A 91 -4.05 -1.06 4.35
C TYR A 91 -2.67 -0.86 3.75
N GLY A 92 -1.86 -1.91 3.73
CA GLY A 92 -0.53 -1.89 3.14
C GLY A 92 -0.55 -1.91 1.62
N ARG A 93 0.12 -0.94 1.00
CA ARG A 93 0.29 -0.77 -0.44
C ARG A 93 1.69 -0.25 -0.77
N TYR A 94 2.08 -0.35 -2.03
CA TYR A 94 3.33 0.28 -2.54
C TYR A 94 4.60 -0.11 -1.78
N LEU A 95 4.71 -1.37 -1.33
CA LEU A 95 5.98 -1.88 -0.83
C LEU A 95 6.94 -2.09 -2.02
N ALA A 96 7.96 -1.25 -2.11
CA ALA A 96 8.95 -1.29 -3.17
C ALA A 96 10.37 -1.16 -2.60
N VAL A 97 11.32 -1.90 -3.19
CA VAL A 97 12.74 -1.84 -2.83
C VAL A 97 13.52 -1.62 -4.11
N ALA A 98 14.39 -0.59 -4.10
CA ALA A 98 15.25 -0.24 -5.22
C ALA A 98 16.09 -1.44 -5.65
N ALA A 99 16.31 -1.58 -6.97
CA ALA A 99 17.00 -2.74 -7.54
C ALA A 99 18.40 -2.94 -6.95
N THR A 100 19.12 -1.84 -6.74
CA THR A 100 20.47 -1.78 -6.12
C THR A 100 20.50 -2.25 -4.67
N HIS A 101 19.36 -2.30 -3.98
CA HIS A 101 19.26 -2.70 -2.58
C HIS A 101 18.43 -3.97 -2.37
N ARG A 102 18.19 -4.76 -3.42
CA ARG A 102 17.54 -6.07 -3.29
C ARG A 102 18.44 -7.06 -2.54
N GLY A 103 17.85 -8.00 -1.83
CA GLY A 103 18.58 -9.00 -1.04
C GLY A 103 19.00 -8.56 0.36
N HIS A 104 19.04 -7.26 0.67
CA HIS A 104 19.44 -6.72 1.98
C HIS A 104 18.37 -6.79 3.09
N GLY A 105 17.24 -7.46 2.85
CA GLY A 105 16.15 -7.54 3.84
C GLY A 105 15.35 -6.24 4.05
N TYR A 106 15.64 -5.17 3.32
CA TYR A 106 15.01 -3.85 3.53
C TYR A 106 13.49 -3.80 3.35
N GLY A 107 12.91 -4.65 2.49
CA GLY A 107 11.45 -4.73 2.38
C GLY A 107 10.78 -5.28 3.64
N HIS A 108 11.43 -6.24 4.31
CA HIS A 108 10.96 -6.76 5.59
C HIS A 108 11.11 -5.70 6.69
N ARG A 109 12.27 -5.04 6.75
CA ARG A 109 12.54 -3.98 7.72
C ARG A 109 11.58 -2.80 7.58
N LEU A 110 11.33 -2.31 6.35
CA LEU A 110 10.34 -1.28 6.06
C LEU A 110 8.97 -1.62 6.61
N LYS A 111 8.48 -2.84 6.35
CA LYS A 111 7.18 -3.29 6.81
C LYS A 111 7.11 -3.37 8.34
N GLN A 112 8.14 -3.94 8.98
CA GLN A 112 8.20 -4.05 10.45
C GLN A 112 8.18 -2.68 11.12
N GLU A 113 9.03 -1.75 10.65
CA GLU A 113 9.13 -0.43 11.25
C GLU A 113 7.88 0.42 11.00
N ALA A 114 7.24 0.27 9.85
CA ALA A 114 5.94 0.91 9.58
C ALA A 114 4.85 0.42 10.55
N VAL A 115 4.76 -0.88 10.80
CA VAL A 115 3.80 -1.45 11.76
C VAL A 115 4.10 -0.95 13.18
N ARG A 116 5.36 -1.05 13.62
CA ARG A 116 5.81 -0.58 14.94
C ARG A 116 5.53 0.91 15.16
N TYR A 117 5.76 1.73 14.14
CA TYR A 117 5.47 3.16 14.20
C TYR A 117 3.99 3.40 14.49
N ILE A 118 3.09 2.73 13.76
CA ILE A 118 1.65 2.88 13.96
C ILE A 118 1.23 2.35 15.33
N GLU A 119 1.69 1.16 15.75
CA GLU A 119 1.43 0.62 17.09
C GLU A 119 1.88 1.53 18.23
N ARG A 120 2.99 2.26 18.06
CA ARG A 120 3.52 3.19 19.07
C ARG A 120 2.77 4.53 19.09
N THR A 121 2.25 4.97 17.95
CA THR A 121 1.72 6.33 17.77
C THR A 121 0.21 6.40 17.68
N ARG A 122 -0.47 5.25 17.52
CA ARG A 122 -1.92 5.15 17.34
C ARG A 122 -2.56 4.26 18.40
N PRO A 123 -3.78 4.60 18.84
CA PRO A 123 -4.47 3.83 19.88
C PRO A 123 -4.95 2.49 19.33
N ALA A 124 -4.81 1.45 20.14
CA ALA A 124 -5.47 0.16 19.93
C ALA A 124 -6.97 0.23 20.32
N PRO A 125 -7.83 -0.65 19.78
CA PRO A 125 -7.53 -1.71 18.81
C PRO A 125 -7.36 -1.21 17.38
N GLN A 126 -6.49 -1.86 16.61
CA GLN A 126 -6.26 -1.57 15.20
C GLN A 126 -5.97 -2.84 14.40
N VAL A 127 -6.22 -2.81 13.09
CA VAL A 127 -5.94 -3.93 12.19
C VAL A 127 -4.98 -3.52 11.08
N PHE A 128 -4.10 -4.44 10.69
CA PHE A 128 -3.20 -4.27 9.54
C PHE A 128 -3.54 -5.33 8.50
N TYR A 129 -3.67 -4.93 7.24
CA TYR A 129 -4.03 -5.87 6.18
C TYR A 129 -3.49 -5.42 4.82
N SER A 130 -3.32 -6.39 3.91
CA SER A 130 -2.92 -6.16 2.53
C SER A 130 -3.53 -7.24 1.65
N CYS A 131 -3.85 -6.88 0.40
CA CYS A 131 -4.14 -7.85 -0.64
C CYS A 131 -2.82 -8.15 -1.34
N ILE A 132 -2.38 -9.41 -1.29
CA ILE A 132 -1.13 -9.86 -1.90
C ILE A 132 -1.49 -10.94 -2.90
N GLU A 133 -1.03 -10.77 -4.14
CA GLU A 133 -1.18 -11.80 -5.17
C GLU A 133 -0.53 -13.12 -4.72
N SER A 134 -1.24 -14.22 -4.91
CA SER A 134 -0.79 -15.55 -4.48
C SER A 134 0.55 -15.97 -5.10
N ALA A 135 0.84 -15.51 -6.32
CA ALA A 135 2.11 -15.79 -7.00
C ALA A 135 3.28 -14.87 -6.55
N ASN A 136 3.02 -13.85 -5.73
CA ASN A 136 4.05 -12.96 -5.19
C ASN A 136 4.67 -13.55 -3.90
N ALA A 137 5.41 -14.64 -4.07
CA ALA A 137 6.04 -15.39 -2.98
C ALA A 137 6.94 -14.50 -2.08
N ARG A 138 7.57 -13.47 -2.65
CA ARG A 138 8.40 -12.53 -1.88
C ARG A 138 7.57 -11.73 -0.87
N SER A 139 6.44 -11.16 -1.29
CA SER A 139 5.59 -10.34 -0.42
C SER A 139 4.84 -11.18 0.61
N LEU A 140 4.47 -12.42 0.24
CA LEU A 140 3.92 -13.40 1.16
C LEU A 140 4.93 -13.76 2.26
N ARG A 141 6.18 -14.05 1.90
CA ARG A 141 7.25 -14.34 2.87
C ARG A 141 7.51 -13.18 3.83
N ILE A 142 7.62 -11.96 3.30
CA ILE A 142 7.80 -10.75 4.12
C ILE A 142 6.65 -10.59 5.13
N SER A 143 5.41 -10.88 4.70
CA SER A 143 4.23 -10.79 5.57
C SER A 143 4.21 -11.89 6.62
N ALA A 144 4.49 -13.14 6.25
CA ALA A 144 4.57 -14.26 7.20
C ALA A 144 5.65 -14.03 8.27
N GLN A 145 6.83 -13.54 7.88
CA GLN A 145 7.91 -13.20 8.82
C GLN A 145 7.53 -12.08 9.80
N ALA A 146 6.59 -11.23 9.43
CA ALA A 146 6.04 -10.19 10.31
C ALA A 146 4.80 -10.66 11.11
N GLY A 147 4.52 -11.96 11.15
CA GLY A 147 3.44 -12.55 11.93
C GLY A 147 2.04 -12.46 11.28
N PHE A 148 1.95 -11.98 10.04
CA PHE A 148 0.67 -11.92 9.32
C PHE A 148 0.25 -13.30 8.84
N ARG A 149 -1.06 -13.57 8.93
CA ARG A 149 -1.69 -14.79 8.40
C ARG A 149 -2.63 -14.47 7.24
N PRO A 150 -2.79 -15.36 6.26
CA PRO A 150 -3.85 -15.26 5.28
C PRO A 150 -5.22 -15.26 5.98
N LEU A 151 -6.12 -14.36 5.57
CA LEU A 151 -7.48 -14.29 6.08
C LEU A 151 -8.50 -14.80 5.06
N ALA A 152 -8.31 -14.47 3.80
CA ALA A 152 -9.19 -14.82 2.70
C ALA A 152 -8.41 -14.86 1.38
N GLN A 153 -9.00 -15.49 0.38
CA GLN A 153 -8.54 -15.46 -1.00
C GLN A 153 -9.59 -14.76 -1.86
N LEU A 154 -9.15 -13.85 -2.71
CA LEU A 154 -9.97 -13.18 -3.70
C LEU A 154 -9.50 -13.64 -5.08
N GLU A 155 -10.41 -14.10 -5.91
CA GLU A 155 -10.11 -14.46 -7.30
C GLU A 155 -10.47 -13.30 -8.22
N ALA A 156 -9.48 -12.79 -8.95
CA ALA A 156 -9.70 -11.78 -9.97
C ALA A 156 -10.07 -12.46 -11.29
N LEU A 157 -11.35 -12.44 -11.64
CA LEU A 157 -11.82 -12.92 -12.93
C LEU A 157 -11.56 -11.86 -14.01
N VAL A 158 -10.57 -12.12 -14.86
CA VAL A 158 -10.25 -11.26 -16.00
C VAL A 158 -11.08 -11.71 -17.20
N PHE A 159 -11.93 -10.82 -17.71
CA PHE A 159 -12.62 -11.02 -18.98
C PHE A 159 -12.37 -9.82 -19.88
N GLY A 160 -12.22 -10.08 -21.18
CA GLY A 160 -12.03 -9.06 -22.20
C GLY A 160 -13.14 -9.12 -23.24
N ARG A 161 -13.50 -7.95 -23.80
CA ARG A 161 -14.27 -7.86 -25.04
C ARG A 161 -13.42 -7.11 -26.05
N LEU A 162 -13.07 -7.75 -27.15
CA LEU A 162 -12.27 -7.14 -28.23
C LEU A 162 -13.05 -6.04 -28.96
N TYR A 163 -14.38 -6.09 -28.93
CA TYR A 163 -15.25 -5.13 -29.61
C TYR A 163 -16.44 -4.76 -28.70
N PRO A 164 -16.23 -3.90 -27.68
CA PRO A 164 -17.33 -3.46 -26.83
C PRO A 164 -18.35 -2.68 -27.68
N ARG A 165 -19.64 -2.99 -27.50
CA ARG A 165 -20.75 -2.21 -28.06
C ARG A 165 -21.35 -1.34 -26.98
N ALA A 166 -21.73 -0.11 -27.33
CA ALA A 166 -22.50 0.72 -26.43
C ALA A 166 -23.82 0.03 -26.08
N ASP A 167 -24.24 0.17 -24.84
CA ASP A 167 -25.50 -0.36 -24.34
C ASP A 167 -26.26 0.80 -23.68
N ALA A 168 -27.44 1.14 -24.21
CA ALA A 168 -28.21 2.30 -23.78
C ALA A 168 -28.66 2.23 -22.31
N ARG A 169 -28.55 1.07 -21.65
CA ARG A 169 -28.85 0.89 -20.23
C ARG A 169 -27.73 1.40 -19.31
N PHE A 170 -26.55 1.72 -19.87
CA PHE A 170 -25.38 2.13 -19.11
C PHE A 170 -24.86 3.48 -19.61
N GLY A 171 -24.42 4.32 -18.67
CA GLY A 171 -23.85 5.64 -18.96
C GLY A 171 -22.88 6.06 -17.87
N GLN A 172 -22.17 7.15 -18.11
CA GLN A 172 -21.34 7.77 -17.08
C GLN A 172 -22.24 8.43 -16.03
N LEU A 173 -21.96 8.14 -14.76
CA LEU A 173 -22.69 8.73 -13.64
C LEU A 173 -22.47 10.25 -13.59
N ALA A 174 -23.56 11.02 -13.54
CA ALA A 174 -23.46 12.46 -13.36
C ALA A 174 -23.04 12.81 -11.92
N ALA A 175 -22.39 13.97 -11.72
CA ALA A 175 -21.88 14.36 -10.41
C ALA A 175 -23.01 14.51 -9.37
N GLU A 176 -24.15 15.05 -9.81
CA GLU A 176 -25.40 15.21 -9.07
C GLU A 176 -26.04 13.88 -8.64
N GLU A 177 -25.77 12.76 -9.32
CA GLU A 177 -26.30 11.44 -8.97
C GLU A 177 -25.44 10.70 -7.95
N MET A 178 -24.20 11.17 -7.73
CA MET A 178 -23.23 10.55 -6.83
C MET A 178 -23.72 10.38 -5.39
N PRO A 179 -24.42 11.36 -4.76
CA PRO A 179 -24.93 11.19 -3.40
C PRO A 179 -25.96 10.06 -3.29
N ALA A 180 -26.88 9.96 -4.26
CA ALA A 180 -27.91 8.93 -4.29
C ALA A 180 -27.31 7.53 -4.46
N LEU A 181 -26.30 7.39 -5.34
CA LEU A 181 -25.57 6.13 -5.49
C LEU A 181 -24.86 5.72 -4.19
N ARG A 182 -24.19 6.66 -3.51
CA ARG A 182 -23.50 6.38 -2.23
C ARG A 182 -24.47 5.90 -1.15
N ALA A 183 -25.66 6.51 -1.07
CA ALA A 183 -26.71 6.06 -0.15
C ALA A 183 -27.16 4.62 -0.44
N ARG A 184 -27.33 4.27 -1.73
CA ARG A 184 -27.69 2.89 -2.13
C ARG A 184 -26.60 1.88 -1.81
N LEU A 185 -25.33 2.24 -2.00
CA LEU A 185 -24.19 1.37 -1.67
C LEU A 185 -24.02 1.17 -0.17
N ALA A 186 -24.35 2.17 0.65
CA ALA A 186 -24.28 2.06 2.11
C ALA A 186 -25.42 1.23 2.70
N ALA A 187 -26.52 1.06 1.96
CA ALA A 187 -27.68 0.26 2.35
C ALA A 187 -27.61 -1.21 1.88
N ALA A 188 -26.63 -1.55 1.04
CA ALA A 188 -26.37 -2.90 0.53
C ALA A 188 -25.34 -3.63 1.39
#